data_AF-A0A6A5HQX2-F1
#
_entry.id   AF-A0A6A5HQX2-F1
#
_cell.length_a   1.000
_cell.length_b   1.000
_cell.length_c   1.000
_cell.angle_alpha   90.00
_cell.angle_beta   90.00
_cell.angle_gamma   90.00
#
_symmetry.space_group_name_H-M   'P 1'
#
loop_
_entity.id
_entity.type
_entity.pdbx_description
1 polymer ?
#
loop_
_entity_poly.entity_id
_entity_poly.type
_entity_poly.pdbx_seq_one_letter_code
_entity_poly.pdbx_strand_id
1 'polypeptide(L)'
;MVSSDEETSRRRSRRLVIAGEIGNVILIGVLYLHALLWLNTLNCETSEFKSSPVRIKRDTKQLPVDLEDYTIIIGQDTIIPKNVLDRSCSQVHQYCSEKSQRLTGFPGARGSPGDQGPVGPPGRRGPMGIVGPIGLVGEHGSVGEAGRDGKCNCPFPDMYVQRVPIPGPPVIKIEEKMVPVPVVVVKEIEVTKLVPFEPTPPGFGPPEGWAPGMPKPGRTRKLPRYSTVRPPPTPKKKTTQPPIHVVPTEKNLTMDEWNAEMNISTPRPYMGPPTLGYNRKECILAAVGIPVLHAESQYGRVGSWMRDALPNSMKTAKRRWVTDGFASPVLYEYEDERQLLDKVQKIKYYVDYLASGTGNVVYNGSYYYHKHGTTSLVRYELETGVQVEAELDPDMSHVDCGRLPDHTFEECNATDRHVWLYDRPHNYVDFAVDENGLWVIYAGADSETMKMAKLEPDLYVVSRWDVEVNTTDIADSFIMCGVWYGLKSAYNLQTQITHAFDLYRNDTIPGQVEWYNPYQGLTMLHYNPLDARLYFFDNSSLLSVNVRIEEDLPEYIDE
;
A
#
# COMPACT_ATOMS: atom_id res chain seq x y z
N MET A 1 82.58 31.38 24.16
CA MET A 1 81.70 32.20 23.30
C MET A 1 80.87 31.28 22.40
N VAL A 2 79.88 30.55 22.94
CA VAL A 2 78.99 29.66 22.16
C VAL A 2 77.60 29.59 22.82
N SER A 3 77.02 30.74 23.17
CA SER A 3 75.72 30.80 23.88
C SER A 3 74.81 31.97 23.47
N SER A 4 75.35 33.00 22.81
CA SER A 4 74.59 34.18 22.31
C SER A 4 73.84 33.93 21.01
N ASP A 5 74.31 32.98 20.20
CA ASP A 5 73.93 32.89 18.79
C ASP A 5 72.73 31.94 18.56
N GLU A 6 72.51 31.00 19.48
CA GLU A 6 71.38 30.06 19.40
C GLU A 6 70.06 30.71 19.85
N GLU A 7 70.11 31.61 20.83
CA GLU A 7 68.94 32.31 21.36
C GLU A 7 68.41 33.40 20.40
N THR A 8 69.32 34.04 19.64
CA THR A 8 68.96 34.98 18.57
C THR A 8 68.33 34.28 17.36
N SER A 9 68.79 33.06 17.03
CA SER A 9 68.18 32.22 15.99
C SER A 9 66.74 31.82 16.33
N ARG A 10 66.47 31.29 17.55
CA ARG A 10 65.11 30.95 17.99
C ARG A 10 64.16 32.16 18.01
N ARG A 11 64.64 33.36 18.37
CA ARG A 11 63.84 34.60 18.30
C ARG A 11 63.49 35.01 16.86
N ARG A 12 64.35 34.78 15.88
CA ARG A 12 64.03 35.00 14.45
C ARG A 12 62.99 34.00 13.94
N SER A 13 63.15 32.72 14.25
CA SER A 13 62.18 31.67 13.87
C SER A 13 60.77 31.94 14.41
N ARG A 14 60.63 32.25 15.71
CA ARG A 14 59.31 32.60 16.29
C ARG A 14 58.68 33.85 15.65
N ARG A 15 59.47 34.88 15.31
CA ARG A 15 58.95 36.07 14.61
C ARG A 15 58.44 35.76 13.20
N LEU A 16 59.08 34.82 12.49
CA LEU A 16 58.63 34.36 11.17
C LEU A 16 57.32 33.57 11.23
N VAL A 17 57.16 32.69 12.23
CA VAL A 17 55.90 31.95 12.44
C VAL A 17 54.74 32.90 12.79
N ILE A 18 54.96 33.82 13.73
CA ILE A 18 53.95 34.83 14.12
C ILE A 18 53.59 35.74 12.93
N ALA A 19 54.56 36.13 12.09
CA ALA A 19 54.28 36.90 10.88
C ALA A 19 53.44 36.09 9.85
N GLY A 20 53.67 34.78 9.73
CA GLY A 20 52.86 33.89 8.90
C GLY A 20 51.42 33.75 9.38
N GLU A 21 51.21 33.58 10.70
CA GLU A 21 49.87 33.51 11.29
C GLU A 21 49.11 34.83 11.15
N ILE A 22 49.76 35.97 11.37
CA ILE A 22 49.18 37.30 11.11
C ILE A 22 48.82 37.45 9.62
N GLY A 23 49.67 36.96 8.71
CA GLY A 23 49.39 36.93 7.27
C GLY A 23 48.13 36.13 6.93
N ASN A 24 47.96 34.95 7.52
CA ASN A 24 46.75 34.13 7.34
C ASN A 24 45.49 34.80 7.92
N VAL A 25 45.57 35.44 9.09
CA VAL A 25 44.44 36.18 9.67
C VAL A 25 44.04 37.36 8.78
N ILE A 26 45.01 38.08 8.20
CA ILE A 26 44.73 39.15 7.23
C ILE A 26 44.12 38.58 5.94
N LEU A 27 44.61 37.44 5.43
CA LEU A 27 44.04 36.79 4.25
C LEU A 27 42.58 36.37 4.47
N ILE A 28 42.28 35.74 5.61
CA ILE A 28 40.92 35.36 6.00
C ILE A 28 40.04 36.61 6.15
N GLY A 29 40.57 37.68 6.76
CA GLY A 29 39.88 38.96 6.86
C GLY A 29 39.54 39.57 5.50
N VAL A 30 40.47 39.53 4.54
CA VAL A 30 40.25 40.01 3.17
C VAL A 30 39.23 39.14 2.42
N LEU A 31 39.31 37.81 2.53
CA LEU A 31 38.34 36.89 1.92
C LEU A 31 36.93 37.08 2.51
N TYR A 32 36.83 37.26 3.84
CA TYR A 32 35.57 37.58 4.51
C TYR A 32 35.01 38.92 4.04
N LEU A 33 35.84 39.96 3.95
CA LEU A 33 35.41 41.28 3.46
C LEU A 33 34.99 41.25 1.99
N HIS A 34 35.66 40.44 1.16
CA HIS A 34 35.30 40.22 -0.24
C HIS A 34 33.98 39.45 -0.39
N ALA A 35 33.73 38.45 0.46
CA ALA A 35 32.44 37.76 0.53
C ALA A 35 31.31 38.68 1.02
N LEU A 36 31.58 39.56 1.99
CA LEU A 36 30.61 40.53 2.52
C LEU A 36 30.28 41.62 1.50
N LEU A 37 31.28 42.08 0.73
CA LEU A 37 31.06 42.96 -0.43
C LEU A 37 30.26 42.25 -1.53
N TRP A 38 30.55 40.97 -1.81
CA TRP A 38 29.82 40.20 -2.82
C TRP A 38 28.34 39.98 -2.45
N LEU A 39 28.07 39.65 -1.18
CA LEU A 39 26.72 39.58 -0.60
C LEU A 39 25.99 40.93 -0.68
N ASN A 40 26.68 42.05 -0.43
CA ASN A 40 26.10 43.39 -0.53
C ASN A 40 25.93 43.91 -1.97
N THR A 41 26.58 43.29 -2.97
CA THR A 41 26.38 43.61 -4.40
C THR A 41 25.34 42.72 -5.08
N LEU A 42 24.89 41.64 -4.43
CA LEU A 42 23.73 40.87 -4.87
C LEU A 42 22.45 41.62 -4.53
N ASN A 43 22.10 42.59 -5.38
CA ASN A 43 20.76 43.17 -5.44
C ASN A 43 19.75 42.07 -5.82
N CYS A 44 19.24 41.34 -4.82
CA CYS A 44 17.96 40.66 -4.96
C CYS A 44 16.87 41.71 -5.01
N GLU A 45 16.02 41.65 -6.04
CA GLU A 45 14.91 42.57 -6.24
C GLU A 45 13.79 42.29 -5.22
N THR A 46 13.97 42.79 -3.99
CA THR A 46 12.99 42.69 -2.91
C THR A 46 12.01 43.85 -2.99
N SER A 47 10.81 43.59 -3.52
CA SER A 47 9.73 44.57 -3.53
C SER A 47 9.17 44.79 -2.12
N GLU A 48 9.58 45.88 -1.46
CA GLU A 48 9.04 46.30 -0.17
C GLU A 48 7.53 46.63 -0.26
N PHE A 49 6.68 45.83 0.39
CA PHE A 49 5.29 46.23 0.63
C PHE A 49 5.19 47.01 1.96
N LYS A 50 5.29 48.35 1.89
CA LYS A 50 5.18 49.23 3.07
C LYS A 50 3.74 49.31 3.57
N SER A 51 3.49 48.82 4.79
CA SER A 51 2.21 48.98 5.49
C SER A 51 2.06 50.38 6.07
N SER A 52 1.03 51.12 5.64
CA SER A 52 0.51 52.32 6.33
C SER A 52 -0.99 52.17 6.55
N PRO A 53 -1.54 52.53 7.72
CA PRO A 53 -2.93 52.20 8.07
C PRO A 53 -3.91 53.20 7.44
N VAL A 54 -4.80 52.72 6.56
CA VAL A 54 -5.92 53.51 6.03
C VAL A 54 -7.26 52.95 6.52
N ARG A 55 -8.11 53.85 7.01
CA ARG A 55 -9.43 53.56 7.59
C ARG A 55 -10.30 52.67 6.70
N ILE A 56 -10.88 51.64 7.31
CA ILE A 56 -11.96 50.84 6.74
C ILE A 56 -13.18 51.76 6.48
N LYS A 57 -13.57 51.91 5.22
CA LYS A 57 -14.97 52.09 4.82
C LYS A 57 -15.36 50.88 3.98
N ARG A 58 -16.45 50.22 4.37
CA ARG A 58 -17.06 49.15 3.57
C ARG A 58 -17.59 49.77 2.28
N ASP A 59 -17.16 49.27 1.14
CA ASP A 59 -17.96 49.36 -0.07
C ASP A 59 -17.78 48.12 -0.95
N THR A 60 -18.86 47.72 -1.58
CA THR A 60 -19.04 46.43 -2.24
C THR A 60 -18.33 46.41 -3.59
N LYS A 61 -17.47 45.42 -3.88
CA LYS A 61 -16.96 45.19 -5.24
C LYS A 61 -16.55 43.73 -5.49
N GLN A 62 -16.72 43.31 -6.74
CA GLN A 62 -16.48 41.95 -7.23
C GLN A 62 -14.99 41.57 -7.17
N LEU A 63 -14.71 40.26 -7.06
CA LEU A 63 -13.37 39.73 -7.32
C LEU A 63 -13.00 39.93 -8.80
N PRO A 64 -11.71 40.20 -9.11
CA PRO A 64 -11.23 40.21 -10.48
C PRO A 64 -11.18 38.77 -11.01
N VAL A 65 -11.68 38.58 -12.24
CA VAL A 65 -11.49 37.36 -13.01
C VAL A 65 -10.20 37.54 -13.80
N ASP A 66 -9.14 36.81 -13.41
CA ASP A 66 -8.07 36.40 -14.32
C ASP A 66 -7.52 35.06 -13.84
N LEU A 67 -7.94 34.00 -14.53
CA LEU A 67 -7.56 32.61 -14.29
C LEU A 67 -7.45 31.95 -15.68
N GLU A 68 -6.41 32.33 -16.42
CA GLU A 68 -6.08 31.77 -17.74
C GLU A 68 -5.35 30.42 -17.65
N ASP A 69 -5.89 29.48 -16.88
CA ASP A 69 -5.44 28.08 -16.88
C ASP A 69 -6.58 27.17 -17.39
N TYR A 70 -6.57 26.93 -18.70
CA TYR A 70 -7.46 25.94 -19.32
C TYR A 70 -6.75 24.60 -19.50
N THR A 71 -7.49 23.52 -19.28
CA THR A 71 -7.07 22.15 -19.52
C THR A 71 -7.42 21.72 -20.94
N ILE A 72 -6.49 21.04 -21.60
CA ILE A 72 -6.68 20.45 -22.93
C ILE A 72 -6.99 18.96 -22.73
N ILE A 73 -8.11 18.51 -23.31
CA ILE A 73 -8.51 17.11 -23.33
C ILE A 73 -7.87 16.44 -24.55
N ILE A 74 -7.10 15.38 -24.34
CA ILE A 74 -6.50 14.57 -25.41
C ILE A 74 -7.07 13.15 -25.29
N GLY A 75 -8.01 12.80 -26.17
CA GLY A 75 -8.72 11.51 -26.10
C GLY A 75 -9.90 11.53 -25.11
N GLN A 76 -10.34 10.36 -24.64
CA GLN A 76 -11.52 10.24 -23.77
C GLN A 76 -11.21 10.36 -22.26
N ASP A 77 -9.97 10.07 -21.85
CA ASP A 77 -9.61 9.97 -20.42
C ASP A 77 -8.36 10.79 -20.01
N THR A 78 -7.76 11.58 -20.91
CA THR A 78 -6.53 12.36 -20.61
C THR A 78 -6.79 13.86 -20.56
N ILE A 79 -6.55 14.47 -19.40
CA ILE A 79 -6.65 15.90 -19.15
C ILE A 79 -5.26 16.44 -18.84
N ILE A 80 -4.74 17.33 -19.69
CA ILE A 80 -3.41 17.93 -19.52
C ILE A 80 -3.57 19.45 -19.36
N PRO A 81 -3.05 20.07 -18.28
CA PRO A 81 -2.98 21.53 -18.16
C PRO A 81 -2.17 22.13 -19.31
N LYS A 82 -2.67 23.20 -19.94
CA LYS A 82 -2.03 23.81 -21.12
C LYS A 82 -0.56 24.18 -20.86
N ASN A 83 -0.25 24.72 -19.69
CA ASN A 83 1.11 25.09 -19.28
C ASN A 83 2.08 23.87 -19.24
N VAL A 84 1.61 22.68 -18.87
CA VAL A 84 2.38 21.43 -18.91
C VAL A 84 2.61 20.98 -20.35
N LEU A 85 1.57 21.08 -21.20
CA LEU A 85 1.67 20.72 -22.62
C LEU A 85 2.65 21.63 -23.37
N ASP A 86 2.55 22.96 -23.21
CA ASP A 86 3.44 23.94 -23.84
C ASP A 86 4.91 23.76 -23.39
N ARG A 87 5.13 23.41 -22.11
CA ARG A 87 6.46 23.14 -21.56
C ARG A 87 7.05 21.82 -22.08
N SER A 88 6.22 20.80 -22.27
CA SER A 88 6.65 19.52 -22.87
C SER A 88 6.95 19.68 -24.36
N CYS A 89 6.09 20.38 -25.12
CA CYS A 89 6.33 20.69 -26.53
C CYS A 89 7.62 21.49 -26.76
N SER A 90 7.90 22.51 -25.94
CA SER A 90 9.14 23.29 -26.06
C SER A 90 10.41 22.48 -25.75
N GLN A 91 10.37 21.59 -24.76
CA GLN A 91 11.47 20.64 -24.49
C GLN A 91 11.72 19.68 -25.66
N VAL A 92 10.67 19.10 -26.24
CA VAL A 92 10.78 18.20 -27.40
C VAL A 92 11.31 18.97 -28.64
N HIS A 93 10.86 20.20 -28.85
CA HIS A 93 11.37 21.06 -29.94
C HIS A 93 12.87 21.35 -29.79
N GLN A 94 13.35 21.66 -28.58
CA GLN A 94 14.76 21.88 -28.32
C GLN A 94 15.59 20.62 -28.63
N TYR A 95 15.17 19.45 -28.11
CA TYR A 95 15.84 18.18 -28.35
C TYR A 95 15.90 17.80 -29.85
N CYS A 96 14.81 18.02 -30.60
CA CYS A 96 14.78 17.75 -32.04
C CYS A 96 15.65 18.73 -32.84
N SER A 97 15.73 20.00 -32.41
CA SER A 97 16.60 21.01 -33.02
C SER A 97 18.09 20.69 -32.84
N GLU A 98 18.48 20.17 -31.68
CA GLU A 98 19.88 19.85 -31.37
C GLU A 98 20.36 18.58 -32.09
N LYS A 99 19.50 17.57 -32.29
CA LYS A 99 19.88 16.29 -32.93
C LYS A 99 19.63 16.18 -34.43
N SER A 100 18.99 17.17 -35.06
CA SER A 100 18.64 17.15 -36.50
C SER A 100 17.81 15.93 -36.96
N GLN A 101 17.11 15.28 -36.02
CA GLN A 101 16.27 14.11 -36.30
C GLN A 101 14.85 14.56 -36.66
N ARG A 102 14.40 14.22 -37.87
CA ARG A 102 12.99 14.32 -38.24
C ARG A 102 12.26 13.12 -37.63
N LEU A 103 11.26 13.37 -36.79
CA LEU A 103 10.36 12.34 -36.30
C LEU A 103 9.52 11.81 -37.47
N THR A 104 9.89 10.65 -38.01
CA THR A 104 9.02 9.88 -38.92
C THR A 104 7.95 9.17 -38.10
N GLY A 105 6.69 9.34 -38.49
CA GLY A 105 5.56 8.66 -37.85
C GLY A 105 5.67 7.13 -37.99
N PHE A 106 5.10 6.41 -37.02
CA PHE A 106 5.03 4.95 -37.08
C PHE A 106 4.35 4.47 -38.38
N PRO A 107 4.81 3.36 -38.99
CA PRO A 107 4.13 2.77 -40.14
C PRO A 107 2.67 2.47 -39.80
N GLY A 108 1.75 2.84 -40.70
CA GLY A 108 0.32 2.58 -40.53
C GLY A 108 0.04 1.08 -40.39
N ALA A 109 -0.98 0.73 -39.60
CA ALA A 109 -1.40 -0.65 -39.41
C ALA A 109 -1.68 -1.32 -40.77
N ARG A 110 -1.22 -2.56 -40.93
CA ARG A 110 -1.44 -3.34 -42.15
C ARG A 110 -2.94 -3.45 -42.44
N GLY A 111 -3.35 -3.11 -43.66
CA GLY A 111 -4.75 -3.20 -44.08
C GLY A 111 -5.31 -4.60 -43.89
N SER A 112 -6.62 -4.69 -43.64
CA SER A 112 -7.33 -5.96 -43.48
C SER A 112 -7.09 -6.90 -44.68
N PRO A 113 -6.97 -8.22 -44.46
CA PRO A 113 -6.91 -9.18 -45.56
C PRO A 113 -8.06 -8.98 -46.53
N GLY A 114 -7.78 -9.03 -47.84
CA GLY A 114 -8.80 -8.88 -48.87
C GLY A 114 -9.81 -10.03 -48.84
N ASP A 115 -11.05 -9.73 -49.25
CA ASP A 115 -12.15 -10.70 -49.23
C ASP A 115 -11.80 -11.99 -49.97
N GLN A 116 -12.10 -13.13 -49.35
CA GLN A 116 -11.86 -14.44 -49.95
C GLN A 116 -12.73 -14.61 -51.21
N GLY A 117 -12.09 -14.90 -52.34
CA GLY A 117 -12.77 -15.07 -53.62
C GLY A 117 -13.88 -16.13 -53.59
N PRO A 118 -14.93 -15.98 -54.42
CA PRO A 118 -16.11 -16.84 -54.36
C PRO A 118 -15.76 -18.31 -54.61
N VAL A 119 -16.30 -19.19 -53.76
CA VAL A 119 -16.08 -20.64 -53.83
C VAL A 119 -16.60 -21.19 -55.17
N GLY A 120 -15.75 -21.94 -55.88
CA GLY A 120 -16.10 -22.53 -57.17
C GLY A 120 -17.27 -23.52 -57.08
N PRO A 121 -18.09 -23.66 -58.14
CA PRO A 121 -19.27 -24.50 -58.12
C PRO A 121 -18.92 -26.00 -57.90
N PRO A 122 -19.72 -26.76 -57.13
CA PRO A 122 -19.43 -28.17 -56.85
C PRO A 122 -19.35 -29.03 -58.13
N GLY A 123 -18.21 -29.72 -58.30
CA GLY A 123 -18.02 -30.68 -59.39
C GLY A 123 -18.96 -31.88 -59.27
N ARG A 124 -19.54 -32.32 -60.39
CA ARG A 124 -20.38 -33.54 -60.43
C ARG A 124 -19.52 -34.78 -60.18
N ARG A 125 -20.02 -35.71 -59.36
CA ARG A 125 -19.30 -36.91 -58.92
C ARG A 125 -18.98 -37.86 -60.08
N GLY A 126 -17.72 -37.84 -60.52
CA GLY A 126 -17.07 -38.87 -61.35
C GLY A 126 -15.92 -39.56 -60.58
N PRO A 127 -15.22 -40.55 -61.16
CA PRO A 127 -14.06 -41.16 -60.54
C PRO A 127 -12.95 -40.12 -60.25
N MET A 128 -12.17 -40.34 -59.19
CA MET A 128 -11.21 -39.38 -58.64
C MET A 128 -10.35 -38.70 -59.72
N GLY A 129 -10.63 -37.42 -59.96
CA GLY A 129 -9.79 -36.55 -60.77
C GLY A 129 -8.60 -36.03 -59.98
N ILE A 130 -7.49 -35.78 -60.68
CA ILE A 130 -6.32 -35.06 -60.17
C ILE A 130 -6.72 -33.74 -59.48
N VAL A 131 -6.06 -33.45 -58.36
CA VAL A 131 -6.31 -32.26 -57.54
C VAL A 131 -6.16 -31.01 -58.41
N GLY A 132 -7.17 -30.14 -58.40
CA GLY A 132 -7.14 -28.89 -59.18
C GLY A 132 -6.00 -27.97 -58.74
N PRO A 133 -5.45 -27.15 -59.65
CA PRO A 133 -4.36 -26.24 -59.33
C PRO A 133 -4.78 -25.26 -58.22
N ILE A 134 -3.83 -24.93 -57.35
CA ILE A 134 -4.01 -23.93 -56.28
C ILE A 134 -4.44 -22.60 -56.91
N GLY A 135 -5.47 -21.98 -56.35
CA GLY A 135 -5.97 -20.69 -56.81
C GLY A 135 -4.88 -19.63 -56.78
N LEU A 136 -4.92 -18.69 -57.73
CA LEU A 136 -3.94 -17.60 -57.81
C LEU A 136 -3.88 -16.84 -56.48
N VAL A 137 -2.65 -16.65 -55.97
CA VAL A 137 -2.40 -15.82 -54.79
C VAL A 137 -2.93 -14.42 -55.09
N GLY A 138 -3.82 -13.91 -54.23
CA GLY A 138 -4.38 -12.57 -54.38
C GLY A 138 -3.29 -11.50 -54.45
N GLU A 139 -3.51 -10.46 -55.25
CA GLU A 139 -2.54 -9.38 -55.41
C GLU A 139 -2.16 -8.75 -54.07
N HIS A 140 -0.87 -8.46 -53.89
CA HIS A 140 -0.38 -7.85 -52.67
C HIS A 140 -1.01 -6.46 -52.54
N GLY A 141 -1.77 -6.23 -51.46
CA GLY A 141 -2.46 -4.97 -51.24
C GLY A 141 -1.50 -3.78 -51.35
N SER A 142 -1.93 -2.74 -52.07
CA SER A 142 -1.11 -1.55 -52.34
C SER A 142 -0.55 -0.96 -51.04
N VAL A 143 0.76 -0.69 -51.02
CA VAL A 143 1.42 0.02 -49.90
C VAL A 143 0.68 1.33 -49.66
N GLY A 144 0.21 1.54 -48.43
CA GLY A 144 -0.50 2.76 -48.06
C GLY A 144 0.37 4.00 -48.25
N GLU A 145 -0.26 5.15 -48.52
CA GLU A 145 0.45 6.42 -48.69
C GLU A 145 1.35 6.72 -47.48
N ALA A 146 2.56 7.22 -47.74
CA ALA A 146 3.46 7.63 -46.68
C ALA A 146 2.81 8.72 -45.82
N GLY A 147 2.85 8.55 -44.50
CA GLY A 147 2.36 9.56 -43.56
C GLY A 147 3.03 10.91 -43.81
N ARG A 148 2.24 11.99 -43.77
CA ARG A 148 2.74 13.35 -44.05
C ARG A 148 3.88 13.70 -43.10
N ASP A 149 5.00 14.18 -43.66
CA ASP A 149 6.12 14.73 -42.88
C ASP A 149 5.63 15.78 -41.88
N GLY A 150 6.03 15.63 -40.62
CA GLY A 150 5.74 16.59 -39.56
C GLY A 150 6.43 17.93 -39.83
N LYS A 151 5.66 18.93 -40.28
CA LYS A 151 6.12 20.33 -40.26
C LYS A 151 6.08 20.84 -38.82
N CYS A 152 7.25 21.06 -38.23
CA CYS A 152 7.42 21.68 -36.91
C CYS A 152 7.08 23.17 -36.93
N ASN A 153 5.80 23.49 -37.15
CA ASN A 153 5.24 24.81 -36.96
C ASN A 153 3.85 24.62 -36.33
N CYS A 154 3.66 25.10 -35.11
CA CYS A 154 2.46 24.87 -34.31
C CYS A 154 1.60 26.15 -34.15
N PRO A 155 0.98 26.68 -35.21
CA PRO A 155 -0.19 27.53 -35.05
C PRO A 155 -1.40 26.63 -34.76
N PHE A 156 -2.04 26.80 -33.60
CA PHE A 156 -3.29 26.11 -33.25
C PHE A 156 -4.40 26.39 -34.29
N PRO A 157 -5.04 25.36 -34.87
CA PRO A 157 -6.31 25.49 -35.56
C PRO A 157 -7.39 24.65 -34.86
N ASP A 158 -8.35 25.32 -34.22
CA ASP A 158 -9.71 24.87 -33.97
C ASP A 158 -9.93 23.40 -33.52
N MET A 159 -9.30 22.98 -32.42
CA MET A 159 -9.87 21.90 -31.61
C MET A 159 -11.00 22.43 -30.72
N TYR A 160 -12.11 21.70 -30.67
CA TYR A 160 -13.34 22.09 -29.97
C TYR A 160 -13.12 22.30 -28.47
N VAL A 161 -13.05 23.56 -28.03
CA VAL A 161 -13.05 23.93 -26.60
C VAL A 161 -14.48 23.83 -26.06
N GLN A 162 -14.86 22.65 -25.60
CA GLN A 162 -16.16 22.45 -24.95
C GLN A 162 -16.12 22.97 -23.51
N ARG A 163 -16.67 24.18 -23.29
CA ARG A 163 -16.78 24.79 -21.96
C ARG A 163 -17.79 24.02 -21.11
N VAL A 164 -17.32 23.21 -20.16
CA VAL A 164 -18.17 22.57 -19.15
C VAL A 164 -18.33 23.51 -17.94
N PRO A 165 -19.55 23.92 -17.57
CA PRO A 165 -19.75 24.75 -16.38
C PRO A 165 -19.56 23.90 -15.11
N ILE A 166 -18.66 24.36 -14.23
CA ILE A 166 -18.42 23.75 -12.91
C ILE A 166 -19.63 24.04 -12.01
N PRO A 167 -20.34 23.02 -11.49
CA PRO A 167 -21.34 23.23 -10.44
C PRO A 167 -20.64 23.68 -9.16
N GLY A 168 -21.16 24.72 -8.50
CA GLY A 168 -20.61 25.19 -7.23
C GLY A 168 -20.66 24.12 -6.13
N PRO A 169 -19.84 24.26 -5.07
CA PRO A 169 -19.72 23.24 -4.02
C PRO A 169 -21.07 22.95 -3.36
N PRO A 170 -21.45 21.67 -3.17
CA PRO A 170 -22.68 21.34 -2.47
C PRO A 170 -22.57 21.74 -1.00
N VAL A 171 -23.65 22.35 -0.47
CA VAL A 171 -23.75 22.65 0.97
C VAL A 171 -23.88 21.32 1.73
N ILE A 172 -22.79 20.91 2.39
CA ILE A 172 -22.74 19.68 3.17
C ILE A 172 -23.68 19.81 4.37
N LYS A 173 -24.76 19.01 4.39
CA LYS A 173 -25.48 18.69 5.62
C LYS A 173 -24.79 17.50 6.26
N ILE A 174 -24.15 17.73 7.39
CA ILE A 174 -23.51 16.68 8.18
C ILE A 174 -24.63 15.92 8.92
N GLU A 175 -24.91 14.68 8.51
CA GLU A 175 -25.74 13.76 9.29
C GLU A 175 -24.85 13.04 10.32
N GLU A 176 -24.75 13.61 11.52
CA GLU A 176 -24.12 12.95 12.66
C GLU A 176 -24.97 11.75 13.09
N LYS A 177 -24.55 10.54 12.69
CA LYS A 177 -25.18 9.30 13.17
C LYS A 177 -24.75 8.99 14.62
N MET A 178 -25.40 9.67 15.56
CA MET A 178 -25.23 9.38 16.99
C MET A 178 -25.64 7.93 17.29
N VAL A 179 -24.69 7.12 17.75
CA VAL A 179 -24.97 5.76 18.26
C VAL A 179 -25.48 5.91 19.69
N PRO A 180 -26.70 5.43 20.02
CA PRO A 180 -27.26 5.62 21.35
C PRO A 180 -26.55 4.74 22.39
N VAL A 181 -25.78 5.37 23.27
CA VAL A 181 -25.31 4.75 24.51
C VAL A 181 -26.50 4.57 25.45
N PRO A 182 -26.81 3.35 25.94
CA PRO A 182 -27.95 3.13 26.83
C PRO A 182 -27.64 3.66 28.24
N VAL A 183 -28.04 4.90 28.52
CA VAL A 183 -28.05 5.46 29.88
C VAL A 183 -29.22 4.84 30.64
N VAL A 184 -28.92 4.01 31.65
CA VAL A 184 -29.93 3.46 32.57
C VAL A 184 -30.36 4.56 33.53
N VAL A 185 -31.42 5.28 33.17
CA VAL A 185 -32.10 6.22 34.08
C VAL A 185 -32.94 5.42 35.07
N VAL A 186 -32.51 5.38 36.34
CA VAL A 186 -33.35 4.91 37.44
C VAL A 186 -34.49 5.91 37.60
N LYS A 187 -35.69 5.51 37.20
CA LYS A 187 -36.89 6.32 37.34
C LYS A 187 -37.50 6.07 38.71
N GLU A 188 -37.65 7.12 39.52
CA GLU A 188 -38.38 7.03 40.78
C GLU A 188 -39.82 6.56 40.53
N ILE A 189 -40.27 5.60 41.33
CA ILE A 189 -41.61 5.00 41.22
C ILE A 189 -42.49 5.68 42.26
N GLU A 190 -43.46 6.47 41.81
CA GLU A 190 -44.52 6.97 42.69
C GLU A 190 -45.38 5.81 43.18
N VAL A 191 -45.33 5.57 44.50
CA VAL A 191 -46.05 4.48 45.15
C VAL A 191 -47.55 4.79 45.19
N THR A 192 -48.28 4.30 44.19
CA THR A 192 -49.74 4.27 44.23
C THR A 192 -50.23 2.87 44.61
N LYS A 193 -50.86 2.79 45.78
CA LYS A 193 -51.59 1.63 46.35
C LYS A 193 -50.74 0.57 47.07
N LEU A 194 -50.73 0.67 48.40
CA LEU A 194 -50.36 -0.41 49.31
C LEU A 194 -51.32 -1.59 49.14
N VAL A 195 -50.78 -2.80 49.00
CA VAL A 195 -51.51 -4.07 49.07
C VAL A 195 -50.97 -4.85 50.27
N PRO A 196 -51.81 -5.37 51.19
CA PRO A 196 -51.34 -6.12 52.35
C PRO A 196 -50.56 -7.38 51.95
N PHE A 197 -49.47 -7.64 52.67
CA PHE A 197 -48.65 -8.84 52.50
C PHE A 197 -49.28 -10.02 53.24
N GLU A 198 -49.46 -11.16 52.57
CA GLU A 198 -49.58 -12.47 53.22
C GLU A 198 -48.21 -13.16 53.24
N PRO A 199 -47.85 -13.92 54.30
CA PRO A 199 -46.49 -14.39 54.50
C PRO A 199 -46.14 -15.63 53.65
N THR A 200 -45.07 -15.51 52.85
CA THR A 200 -44.44 -16.63 52.15
C THR A 200 -43.74 -17.57 53.15
N PRO A 201 -43.81 -18.92 52.99
CA PRO A 201 -43.17 -19.86 53.91
C PRO A 201 -41.62 -19.77 53.94
N PRO A 202 -40.97 -20.11 55.08
CA PRO A 202 -39.52 -20.06 55.20
C PRO A 202 -38.86 -21.30 54.56
N GLY A 203 -37.79 -21.08 53.78
CA GLY A 203 -36.98 -22.17 53.24
C GLY A 203 -35.75 -21.68 52.47
N PHE A 204 -34.65 -22.44 52.59
CA PHE A 204 -33.35 -22.24 51.94
C PHE A 204 -32.40 -21.17 52.52
N GLY A 205 -31.98 -21.43 53.77
CA GLY A 205 -30.59 -21.13 54.15
C GLY A 205 -29.60 -22.09 53.47
N PRO A 206 -28.28 -21.80 53.47
CA PRO A 206 -27.26 -22.68 52.91
C PRO A 206 -27.13 -23.99 53.72
N PRO A 207 -26.63 -25.09 53.12
CA PRO A 207 -26.40 -26.35 53.83
C PRO A 207 -25.35 -26.22 54.95
N GLU A 208 -25.46 -27.07 55.98
CA GLU A 208 -24.49 -27.12 57.08
C GLU A 208 -23.06 -27.34 56.58
N GLY A 209 -22.11 -26.55 57.10
CA GLY A 209 -20.68 -26.67 56.79
C GLY A 209 -20.14 -25.69 55.74
N TRP A 210 -20.96 -24.86 55.09
CA TRP A 210 -20.46 -23.87 54.13
C TRP A 210 -19.90 -22.61 54.81
N ALA A 211 -18.61 -22.35 54.63
CA ALA A 211 -17.93 -21.13 55.09
C ALA A 211 -17.42 -20.28 53.90
N PRO A 212 -17.40 -18.93 54.01
CA PRO A 212 -16.85 -18.07 52.98
C PRO A 212 -15.36 -18.39 52.70
N GLY A 213 -15.03 -18.71 51.45
CA GLY A 213 -13.66 -19.02 51.02
C GLY A 213 -13.47 -20.36 50.30
N MET A 214 -14.46 -21.27 50.34
CA MET A 214 -14.37 -22.54 49.59
C MET A 214 -14.72 -22.36 48.10
N PRO A 215 -14.00 -23.00 47.16
CA PRO A 215 -14.31 -22.94 45.72
C PRO A 215 -15.62 -23.66 45.40
N LYS A 216 -16.44 -23.08 44.52
CA LYS A 216 -17.72 -23.66 44.11
C LYS A 216 -17.51 -24.91 43.23
N PRO A 217 -18.15 -26.06 43.51
CA PRO A 217 -18.18 -27.18 42.58
C PRO A 217 -19.00 -26.82 41.35
N GLY A 218 -18.37 -26.81 40.17
CA GLY A 218 -19.05 -26.46 38.92
C GLY A 218 -19.89 -27.60 38.35
N ARG A 219 -21.07 -27.28 37.82
CA ARG A 219 -21.55 -27.95 36.61
C ARG A 219 -22.52 -27.12 35.77
N THR A 220 -22.36 -27.28 34.47
CA THR A 220 -23.17 -26.72 33.39
C THR A 220 -24.62 -27.19 33.42
N ARG A 221 -25.55 -26.35 32.95
CA ARG A 221 -26.85 -26.81 32.44
C ARG A 221 -27.31 -25.98 31.24
N LYS A 222 -27.69 -26.68 30.17
CA LYS A 222 -28.21 -26.11 28.91
C LYS A 222 -29.55 -25.38 29.16
N LEU A 223 -29.75 -24.25 28.51
CA LEU A 223 -31.05 -23.58 28.42
C LEU A 223 -31.86 -24.14 27.22
N PRO A 224 -33.19 -24.31 27.34
CA PRO A 224 -34.03 -24.90 26.28
C PRO A 224 -34.51 -23.87 25.24
N ARG A 225 -34.80 -24.37 24.03
CA ARG A 225 -35.45 -23.60 22.94
C ARG A 225 -36.90 -23.23 23.28
N TYR A 226 -37.25 -21.97 22.98
CA TYR A 226 -38.60 -21.49 22.65
C TYR A 226 -38.47 -20.48 21.50
N SER A 227 -39.46 -20.20 20.66
CA SER A 227 -40.53 -21.05 20.11
C SER A 227 -41.02 -20.41 18.80
N THR A 228 -41.33 -21.25 17.82
CA THR A 228 -42.10 -21.00 16.57
C THR A 228 -42.68 -19.59 16.31
N VAL A 229 -42.17 -18.92 15.25
CA VAL A 229 -42.91 -17.91 14.48
C VAL A 229 -43.35 -18.56 13.14
N ARG A 230 -44.61 -18.38 12.74
CA ARG A 230 -45.14 -18.91 11.46
C ARG A 230 -44.91 -17.91 10.32
N PRO A 231 -44.49 -18.36 9.12
CA PRO A 231 -44.55 -17.54 7.90
C PRO A 231 -45.97 -17.53 7.28
N PRO A 232 -46.33 -16.47 6.52
CA PRO A 232 -47.60 -16.37 5.80
C PRO A 232 -47.64 -17.22 4.50
N PRO A 233 -48.83 -17.47 3.90
CA PRO A 233 -49.02 -18.51 2.89
C PRO A 233 -48.65 -18.09 1.45
N THR A 234 -48.22 -19.08 0.66
CA THR A 234 -47.91 -18.96 -0.78
C THR A 234 -49.14 -19.17 -1.68
N PRO A 235 -49.26 -18.45 -2.82
CA PRO A 235 -50.25 -18.75 -3.86
C PRO A 235 -49.90 -19.99 -4.72
N LYS A 236 -50.90 -20.60 -5.34
CA LYS A 236 -50.81 -21.92 -6.02
C LYS A 236 -50.28 -21.84 -7.47
N LYS A 237 -49.57 -22.89 -7.91
CA LYS A 237 -49.20 -23.15 -9.31
C LYS A 237 -50.41 -23.39 -10.23
N LYS A 238 -50.23 -23.08 -11.52
CA LYS A 238 -50.94 -23.67 -12.68
C LYS A 238 -49.93 -24.19 -13.72
N THR A 239 -50.40 -25.05 -14.63
CA THR A 239 -49.58 -25.96 -15.46
C THR A 239 -50.40 -26.39 -16.70
N THR A 240 -49.86 -26.72 -17.89
CA THR A 240 -48.46 -26.85 -18.38
C THR A 240 -48.38 -26.58 -19.90
N GLN A 241 -47.17 -26.52 -20.46
CA GLN A 241 -46.68 -27.02 -21.78
C GLN A 241 -46.11 -25.92 -22.73
N PRO A 242 -45.25 -26.26 -23.71
CA PRO A 242 -43.88 -26.76 -23.57
C PRO A 242 -42.84 -25.83 -24.28
N PRO A 243 -41.52 -25.98 -24.05
CA PRO A 243 -40.52 -25.13 -24.70
C PRO A 243 -40.08 -25.65 -26.09
N ILE A 244 -39.76 -24.74 -27.00
CA ILE A 244 -39.07 -25.03 -28.28
C ILE A 244 -37.59 -24.65 -28.15
N HIS A 245 -36.71 -25.50 -28.65
CA HIS A 245 -35.24 -25.34 -28.59
C HIS A 245 -34.71 -24.17 -29.44
N VAL A 246 -33.73 -23.45 -28.91
CA VAL A 246 -32.55 -22.96 -29.65
C VAL A 246 -31.31 -23.23 -28.79
N VAL A 247 -30.20 -23.61 -29.42
CA VAL A 247 -29.01 -24.20 -28.79
C VAL A 247 -27.92 -23.16 -28.52
N PRO A 248 -27.34 -23.12 -27.30
CA PRO A 248 -25.97 -22.68 -27.08
C PRO A 248 -25.04 -23.90 -27.02
N THR A 249 -24.09 -24.01 -27.96
CA THR A 249 -23.03 -25.02 -27.91
C THR A 249 -21.85 -24.51 -27.09
N GLU A 250 -21.88 -24.81 -25.79
CA GLU A 250 -20.68 -25.01 -24.97
C GLU A 250 -20.98 -26.16 -24.02
N LYS A 251 -20.08 -27.14 -23.93
CA LYS A 251 -20.30 -28.31 -23.07
C LYS A 251 -20.06 -27.90 -21.63
N ASN A 252 -21.14 -27.78 -20.86
CA ASN A 252 -21.06 -27.83 -19.40
C ASN A 252 -20.63 -29.25 -18.99
N LEU A 253 -19.32 -29.50 -18.98
CA LEU A 253 -18.75 -30.63 -18.25
C LEU A 253 -19.17 -30.50 -16.79
N THR A 254 -19.73 -31.56 -16.24
CA THR A 254 -20.07 -31.58 -14.82
C THR A 254 -18.80 -31.65 -13.98
N MET A 255 -18.84 -31.13 -12.74
CA MET A 255 -17.68 -31.19 -11.84
C MET A 255 -17.20 -32.64 -11.63
N ASP A 256 -18.11 -33.60 -11.69
CA ASP A 256 -17.84 -35.04 -11.58
C ASP A 256 -17.10 -35.62 -12.81
N GLU A 257 -17.28 -35.05 -14.01
CA GLU A 257 -16.53 -35.45 -15.21
C GLU A 257 -15.12 -34.84 -15.22
N TRP A 258 -14.96 -33.59 -14.77
CA TRP A 258 -13.63 -32.97 -14.60
C TRP A 258 -12.78 -33.70 -13.56
N ASN A 259 -13.41 -34.15 -12.47
CA ASN A 259 -12.79 -34.99 -11.43
C ASN A 259 -12.44 -36.42 -11.92
N ALA A 260 -12.91 -36.85 -13.09
CA ALA A 260 -12.61 -38.17 -13.65
C ALA A 260 -11.44 -38.15 -14.66
N GLU A 261 -11.16 -37.01 -15.31
CA GLU A 261 -9.99 -36.82 -16.18
C GLU A 261 -8.71 -36.51 -15.37
N MET A 262 -8.85 -35.82 -14.23
CA MET A 262 -7.77 -35.65 -13.25
C MET A 262 -7.73 -36.85 -12.30
N ASN A 263 -6.71 -37.71 -12.41
CA ASN A 263 -6.43 -38.80 -11.45
C ASN A 263 -5.92 -38.27 -10.09
N ILE A 264 -6.68 -37.37 -9.46
CA ILE A 264 -6.46 -36.92 -8.09
C ILE A 264 -7.12 -37.94 -7.17
N SER A 265 -6.32 -38.87 -6.66
CA SER A 265 -6.72 -39.71 -5.53
C SER A 265 -7.00 -38.80 -4.34
N THR A 266 -8.29 -38.49 -4.10
CA THR A 266 -8.69 -37.58 -3.03
C THR A 266 -8.09 -38.05 -1.70
N PRO A 267 -7.12 -37.31 -1.11
CA PRO A 267 -6.75 -37.56 0.27
C PRO A 267 -7.99 -37.25 1.10
N ARG A 268 -8.20 -37.99 2.19
CA ARG A 268 -9.24 -37.60 3.16
C ARG A 268 -8.92 -36.15 3.59
N PRO A 269 -9.92 -35.23 3.62
CA PRO A 269 -9.67 -33.86 4.02
C PRO A 269 -8.98 -33.87 5.39
N TYR A 270 -7.83 -33.23 5.47
CA TYR A 270 -7.00 -33.25 6.66
C TYR A 270 -7.74 -32.54 7.80
N MET A 271 -7.98 -33.27 8.89
CA MET A 271 -8.71 -32.79 10.09
C MET A 271 -7.78 -32.53 11.29
N GLY A 272 -6.47 -32.46 11.07
CA GLY A 272 -5.50 -32.12 12.11
C GLY A 272 -5.32 -30.60 12.27
N PRO A 273 -4.44 -30.17 13.18
CA PRO A 273 -4.07 -28.75 13.32
C PRO A 273 -3.42 -28.24 12.03
N PRO A 274 -3.65 -26.98 11.61
CA PRO A 274 -3.08 -26.42 10.38
C PRO A 274 -1.60 -26.75 10.19
N THR A 275 -1.23 -27.14 8.96
CA THR A 275 0.14 -27.47 8.56
C THR A 275 0.61 -26.49 7.50
N LEU A 276 1.92 -26.22 7.45
CA LEU A 276 2.54 -25.35 6.45
C LEU A 276 2.12 -25.65 5.00
N GLY A 277 1.87 -26.94 4.70
CA GLY A 277 1.43 -27.39 3.39
C GLY A 277 2.58 -27.38 2.37
N TYR A 278 2.22 -27.29 1.09
CA TYR A 278 3.15 -27.08 -0.01
C TYR A 278 3.13 -25.61 -0.43
N ASN A 279 4.25 -25.10 -0.98
CA ASN A 279 4.30 -23.77 -1.54
C ASN A 279 3.37 -23.70 -2.77
N ARG A 280 2.39 -22.78 -2.75
CA ARG A 280 1.40 -22.63 -3.82
C ARG A 280 1.97 -22.03 -5.10
N LYS A 281 3.09 -21.30 -4.99
CA LYS A 281 3.80 -20.67 -6.10
C LYS A 281 5.26 -20.48 -5.69
N GLU A 282 6.14 -21.28 -6.25
CA GLU A 282 7.59 -21.07 -6.13
C GLU A 282 8.01 -19.99 -7.14
N CYS A 283 8.69 -18.94 -6.70
CA CYS A 283 9.22 -17.89 -7.58
C CYS A 283 10.33 -17.08 -6.89
N ILE A 284 11.23 -16.50 -7.68
CA ILE A 284 12.36 -15.68 -7.21
C ILE A 284 12.27 -14.28 -7.83
N LEU A 285 12.49 -13.24 -7.03
CA LEU A 285 12.52 -11.85 -7.45
C LEU A 285 13.78 -11.56 -8.28
N ALA A 286 13.60 -11.28 -9.57
CA ALA A 286 14.69 -10.89 -10.47
C ALA A 286 14.97 -9.38 -10.45
N ALA A 287 13.91 -8.57 -10.46
CA ALA A 287 14.02 -7.12 -10.57
C ALA A 287 12.79 -6.40 -10.03
N VAL A 288 13.00 -5.17 -9.58
CA VAL A 288 11.96 -4.22 -9.20
C VAL A 288 11.79 -3.17 -10.30
N GLY A 289 10.55 -2.78 -10.57
CA GLY A 289 10.18 -1.80 -11.60
C GLY A 289 10.43 -0.34 -11.20
N ILE A 290 9.76 0.58 -11.89
CA ILE A 290 9.80 2.02 -11.59
C ILE A 290 8.70 2.36 -10.56
N PRO A 291 9.00 3.08 -9.47
CA PRO A 291 8.00 3.56 -8.52
C PRO A 291 6.90 4.42 -9.15
N VAL A 292 5.65 4.17 -8.74
CA VAL A 292 4.45 4.90 -9.13
C VAL A 292 3.87 5.59 -7.90
N LEU A 293 3.75 6.92 -7.95
CA LEU A 293 3.11 7.72 -6.91
C LEU A 293 1.58 7.62 -7.04
N HIS A 294 0.92 7.23 -5.95
CA HIS A 294 -0.54 7.14 -5.87
C HIS A 294 -1.16 8.35 -5.15
N ALA A 295 -0.55 8.81 -4.06
CA ALA A 295 -1.00 9.97 -3.30
C ALA A 295 0.09 10.47 -2.33
N GLU A 296 -0.15 11.62 -1.72
CA GLU A 296 0.60 12.11 -0.55
C GLU A 296 -0.28 12.01 0.70
N SER A 297 0.28 11.49 1.79
CA SER A 297 -0.38 11.41 3.09
C SER A 297 -0.75 12.80 3.62
N GLN A 298 -1.89 12.88 4.29
CA GLN A 298 -2.30 14.05 5.08
C GLN A 298 -1.93 13.94 6.57
N TYR A 299 -1.36 12.80 7.00
CA TYR A 299 -1.15 12.47 8.40
C TYR A 299 0.33 12.50 8.84
N GLY A 300 1.23 12.94 7.97
CA GLY A 300 2.65 13.12 8.28
C GLY A 300 3.59 12.27 7.43
N ARG A 301 4.85 12.20 7.87
CA ARG A 301 5.96 11.55 7.14
C ARG A 301 6.08 10.04 7.38
N VAL A 302 5.35 9.52 8.36
CA VAL A 302 5.38 8.14 8.82
C VAL A 302 3.96 7.61 8.79
N GLY A 303 3.79 6.39 8.32
CA GLY A 303 2.52 5.68 8.29
C GLY A 303 2.63 4.44 7.43
N SER A 304 1.52 3.72 7.29
CA SER A 304 1.39 2.64 6.33
C SER A 304 0.28 2.95 5.33
N TRP A 305 0.31 2.29 4.18
CA TRP A 305 -0.81 2.31 3.24
C TRP A 305 -0.90 0.98 2.49
N MET A 306 -2.13 0.52 2.27
CA MET A 306 -2.37 -0.81 1.76
C MET A 306 -3.70 -0.93 1.01
N ARG A 307 -3.84 -2.05 0.32
CA ARG A 307 -5.09 -2.61 -0.18
C ARG A 307 -5.34 -3.96 0.48
N ASP A 308 -6.57 -4.43 0.48
CA ASP A 308 -6.88 -5.79 0.89
C ASP A 308 -6.20 -6.76 -0.08
N ALA A 309 -5.39 -7.68 0.45
CA ALA A 309 -4.69 -8.71 -0.30
C ALA A 309 -5.59 -9.92 -0.65
N LEU A 310 -6.77 -10.06 -0.03
CA LEU A 310 -7.78 -11.07 -0.39
C LEU A 310 -9.22 -10.49 -0.36
N PRO A 311 -9.57 -9.55 -1.25
CA PRO A 311 -10.84 -8.83 -1.19
C PRO A 311 -12.01 -9.69 -1.64
N ASN A 312 -13.05 -9.74 -0.81
CA ASN A 312 -14.30 -10.47 -1.08
C ASN A 312 -15.10 -10.00 -2.31
N SER A 313 -14.75 -8.87 -2.94
CA SER A 313 -15.47 -8.34 -4.10
C SER A 313 -14.63 -7.35 -4.91
N MET A 314 -15.00 -7.14 -6.18
CA MET A 314 -14.46 -6.07 -7.02
C MET A 314 -14.65 -4.65 -6.42
N LYS A 315 -15.61 -4.47 -5.50
CA LYS A 315 -15.80 -3.18 -4.81
C LYS A 315 -14.81 -3.02 -3.65
N THR A 316 -14.61 -4.06 -2.85
CA THR A 316 -13.62 -4.03 -1.75
C THR A 316 -12.18 -3.99 -2.27
N ALA A 317 -11.89 -4.61 -3.42
CA ALA A 317 -10.58 -4.56 -4.07
C ALA A 317 -10.12 -3.14 -4.50
N LYS A 318 -11.06 -2.20 -4.66
CA LYS A 318 -10.75 -0.79 -5.00
C LYS A 318 -10.42 0.07 -3.80
N ARG A 319 -10.82 -0.35 -2.60
CA ARG A 319 -10.57 0.41 -1.37
C ARG A 319 -9.07 0.56 -1.11
N ARG A 320 -8.74 1.61 -0.37
CA ARG A 320 -7.39 1.89 0.13
C ARG A 320 -7.49 2.16 1.62
N TRP A 321 -6.50 1.69 2.37
CA TRP A 321 -6.39 1.92 3.79
C TRP A 321 -5.06 2.61 4.09
N VAL A 322 -5.07 3.51 5.08
CA VAL A 322 -3.90 4.28 5.53
C VAL A 322 -3.90 4.31 7.05
N THR A 323 -2.73 4.24 7.69
CA THR A 323 -2.53 4.55 9.12
C THR A 323 -1.54 5.70 9.29
N ASP A 324 -1.52 6.31 10.47
CA ASP A 324 -0.71 7.49 10.77
C ASP A 324 0.33 7.28 11.89
N GLY A 325 1.54 7.77 11.65
CA GLY A 325 2.63 7.75 12.62
C GLY A 325 3.19 6.35 12.90
N PHE A 326 3.97 6.26 13.98
CA PHE A 326 4.61 5.03 14.45
C PHE A 326 3.70 4.14 15.31
N ALA A 327 2.61 4.70 15.83
CA ALA A 327 1.55 3.90 16.42
C ALA A 327 0.22 4.65 16.30
N SER A 328 -0.76 3.98 15.68
CA SER A 328 -2.01 4.59 15.22
C SER A 328 -3.22 4.04 15.97
N PRO A 329 -4.09 4.90 16.50
CA PRO A 329 -5.40 4.50 17.03
C PRO A 329 -6.49 4.47 15.95
N VAL A 330 -6.19 4.82 14.68
CA VAL A 330 -7.20 4.99 13.62
C VAL A 330 -6.74 4.41 12.28
N LEU A 331 -7.52 3.48 11.73
CA LEU A 331 -7.41 3.07 10.34
C LEU A 331 -8.35 3.91 9.46
N TYR A 332 -7.81 4.58 8.45
CA TYR A 332 -8.56 5.41 7.50
C TYR A 332 -8.90 4.61 6.24
N GLU A 333 -10.19 4.45 5.91
CA GLU A 333 -10.66 3.84 4.65
C GLU A 333 -11.04 4.91 3.62
N TYR A 334 -10.58 4.69 2.38
CA TYR A 334 -10.97 5.39 1.16
C TYR A 334 -11.65 4.39 0.21
N GLU A 335 -12.74 4.78 -0.46
CA GLU A 335 -13.49 3.87 -1.35
C GLU A 335 -12.73 3.50 -2.62
N ASP A 336 -11.94 4.45 -3.13
CA ASP A 336 -11.09 4.30 -4.30
C ASP A 336 -9.87 5.23 -4.22
N GLU A 337 -9.03 5.13 -5.24
CA GLU A 337 -7.80 5.91 -5.38
C GLU A 337 -8.04 7.40 -5.65
N ARG A 338 -9.23 7.79 -6.14
CA ARG A 338 -9.60 9.19 -6.35
C ARG A 338 -9.88 9.87 -5.01
N GLN A 339 -10.63 9.21 -4.12
CA GLN A 339 -10.81 9.67 -2.75
C GLN A 339 -9.48 9.79 -1.99
N LEU A 340 -8.53 8.89 -2.24
CA LEU A 340 -7.20 8.95 -1.65
C LEU A 340 -6.40 10.18 -2.16
N LEU A 341 -6.41 10.44 -3.47
CA LEU A 341 -5.82 11.63 -4.09
C LEU A 341 -6.45 12.94 -3.59
N ASP A 342 -7.78 12.99 -3.49
CA ASP A 342 -8.55 14.13 -2.98
C ASP A 342 -8.41 14.29 -1.45
N LYS A 343 -7.74 13.36 -0.77
CA LYS A 343 -7.54 13.30 0.70
C LYS A 343 -8.86 13.23 1.49
N VAL A 344 -9.93 12.70 0.89
CA VAL A 344 -11.26 12.55 1.48
C VAL A 344 -11.48 11.12 1.98
N GLN A 345 -11.26 10.88 3.28
CA GLN A 345 -11.57 9.58 3.87
C GLN A 345 -13.08 9.32 3.93
N LYS A 346 -13.49 8.07 3.73
CA LYS A 346 -14.88 7.61 3.81
C LYS A 346 -15.27 7.10 5.19
N ILE A 347 -14.41 6.31 5.82
CA ILE A 347 -14.62 5.74 7.16
C ILE A 347 -13.35 5.91 7.98
N LYS A 348 -13.51 6.13 9.30
CA LYS A 348 -12.45 6.07 10.30
C LYS A 348 -12.78 4.94 11.26
N TYR A 349 -11.94 3.92 11.31
CA TYR A 349 -12.06 2.82 12.27
C TYR A 349 -11.18 3.15 13.47
N TYR A 350 -11.80 3.41 14.62
CA TYR A 350 -11.10 3.53 15.89
C TYR A 350 -10.90 2.13 16.45
N VAL A 351 -9.65 1.72 16.65
CA VAL A 351 -9.30 0.41 17.20
C VAL A 351 -9.21 0.49 18.73
N ASP A 352 -9.69 -0.56 19.41
CA ASP A 352 -9.71 -0.61 20.89
C ASP A 352 -8.29 -0.70 21.48
N TYR A 353 -7.36 -1.26 20.71
CA TYR A 353 -5.95 -1.35 21.05
C TYR A 353 -5.12 -0.51 20.07
N LEU A 354 -4.15 0.23 20.59
CA LEU A 354 -3.24 1.03 19.79
C LEU A 354 -2.41 0.12 18.87
N ALA A 355 -2.49 0.35 17.55
CA ALA A 355 -1.71 -0.39 16.58
C ALA A 355 -0.26 0.12 16.57
N SER A 356 0.69 -0.76 16.85
CA SER A 356 2.13 -0.44 16.85
C SER A 356 2.75 -0.63 15.48
N GLY A 357 3.75 0.21 15.18
CA GLY A 357 4.52 0.16 13.95
C GLY A 357 3.72 0.50 12.70
N THR A 358 4.40 0.32 11.57
CA THR A 358 3.88 0.48 10.21
C THR A 358 3.63 -0.85 9.50
N GLY A 359 4.06 -1.97 10.09
CA GLY A 359 3.96 -3.32 9.54
C GLY A 359 2.59 -3.97 9.71
N ASN A 360 1.52 -3.25 9.37
CA ASN A 360 0.14 -3.67 9.55
C ASN A 360 -0.54 -3.92 8.18
N VAL A 361 -1.49 -4.85 8.12
CA VAL A 361 -2.08 -5.29 6.82
C VAL A 361 -3.59 -5.46 6.88
N VAL A 362 -4.25 -5.32 5.72
CA VAL A 362 -5.64 -5.73 5.52
C VAL A 362 -5.68 -7.00 4.67
N TYR A 363 -6.32 -8.04 5.19
CA TYR A 363 -6.45 -9.35 4.55
C TYR A 363 -7.86 -9.91 4.79
N ASN A 364 -8.59 -10.18 3.70
CA ASN A 364 -9.94 -10.74 3.75
C ASN A 364 -10.91 -9.91 4.62
N GLY A 365 -10.98 -8.60 4.34
CA GLY A 365 -11.82 -7.65 5.09
C GLY A 365 -11.49 -7.50 6.58
N SER A 366 -10.38 -8.07 7.06
CA SER A 366 -9.89 -7.94 8.43
C SER A 366 -8.58 -7.16 8.44
N TYR A 367 -8.42 -6.28 9.42
CA TYR A 367 -7.19 -5.53 9.70
C TYR A 367 -6.37 -6.27 10.77
N TYR A 368 -5.10 -6.54 10.48
CA TYR A 368 -4.15 -7.24 11.33
C TYR A 368 -3.05 -6.29 11.75
N TYR A 369 -2.81 -6.22 13.06
CA TYR A 369 -1.84 -5.30 13.63
C TYR A 369 -1.26 -5.81 14.96
N HIS A 370 -0.11 -5.27 15.32
CA HIS A 370 0.56 -5.53 16.60
C HIS A 370 0.00 -4.64 17.70
N LYS A 371 -0.37 -5.22 18.84
CA LYS A 371 -0.87 -4.49 20.01
C LYS A 371 0.30 -3.87 20.76
N HIS A 372 0.39 -2.54 20.69
CA HIS A 372 1.46 -1.74 21.27
C HIS A 372 1.78 -2.12 22.72
N GLY A 373 3.06 -2.37 23.01
CA GLY A 373 3.54 -2.71 24.35
C GLY A 373 3.24 -4.14 24.82
N THR A 374 2.91 -5.07 23.92
CA THR A 374 2.57 -6.47 24.27
C THR A 374 3.11 -7.50 23.28
N THR A 375 3.14 -8.77 23.68
CA THR A 375 3.44 -9.95 22.82
C THR A 375 2.25 -10.38 21.94
N SER A 376 1.16 -9.60 21.91
CA SER A 376 -0.10 -9.97 21.27
C SER A 376 -0.31 -9.34 19.88
N LEU A 377 -0.89 -10.14 18.99
CA LEU A 377 -1.43 -9.73 17.70
C LEU A 377 -2.94 -9.55 17.81
N VAL A 378 -3.50 -8.63 17.02
CA VAL A 378 -4.94 -8.39 16.96
C VAL A 378 -5.43 -8.46 15.52
N ARG A 379 -6.54 -9.17 15.33
CA ARG A 379 -7.37 -9.14 14.12
C ARG A 379 -8.65 -8.38 14.42
N TYR A 380 -8.92 -7.34 13.64
CA TYR A 380 -10.15 -6.54 13.68
C TYR A 380 -10.94 -6.74 12.39
N GLU A 381 -12.15 -7.31 12.47
CA GLU A 381 -13.01 -7.51 11.30
C GLU A 381 -13.77 -6.23 10.94
N LEU A 382 -13.49 -5.63 9.78
CA LEU A 382 -13.89 -4.26 9.44
C LEU A 382 -15.40 -4.08 9.21
N GLU A 383 -16.14 -5.15 8.89
CA GLU A 383 -17.58 -5.08 8.66
C GLU A 383 -18.41 -5.30 9.94
N THR A 384 -17.92 -6.14 10.85
CA THR A 384 -18.65 -6.55 12.06
C THR A 384 -18.17 -5.83 13.33
N GLY A 385 -16.93 -5.33 13.34
CA GLY A 385 -16.24 -4.83 14.54
C GLY A 385 -15.77 -5.93 15.49
N VAL A 386 -15.87 -7.21 15.11
CA VAL A 386 -15.41 -8.34 15.94
C VAL A 386 -13.89 -8.35 15.99
N GLN A 387 -13.34 -8.55 17.19
CA GLN A 387 -11.90 -8.61 17.43
C GLN A 387 -11.48 -9.96 17.98
N VAL A 388 -10.29 -10.40 17.58
CA VAL A 388 -9.58 -11.58 18.11
C VAL A 388 -8.17 -11.13 18.49
N GLU A 389 -7.75 -11.46 19.71
CA GLU A 389 -6.39 -11.26 20.21
C GLU A 389 -5.73 -12.62 20.40
N ALA A 390 -4.46 -12.76 20.02
CA ALA A 390 -3.65 -13.95 20.26
C ALA A 390 -2.20 -13.56 20.57
N GLU A 391 -1.59 -14.25 21.53
CA GLU A 391 -0.17 -14.09 21.87
C GLU A 391 0.69 -14.83 20.84
N LEU A 392 1.70 -14.16 20.27
CA LEU A 392 2.55 -14.72 19.20
C LEU A 392 3.68 -15.58 19.76
N ASP A 393 4.49 -14.99 20.62
CA ASP A 393 5.72 -15.56 21.17
C ASP A 393 6.07 -14.78 22.47
N PRO A 394 6.23 -15.46 23.62
CA PRO A 394 6.62 -14.80 24.88
C PRO A 394 7.97 -14.07 24.78
N ASP A 395 8.88 -14.58 23.94
CA ASP A 395 10.25 -14.07 23.80
C ASP A 395 10.35 -12.99 22.70
N MET A 396 9.22 -12.36 22.34
CA MET A 396 9.15 -11.30 21.33
C MET A 396 9.52 -9.92 21.88
N SER A 397 10.27 -9.14 21.11
CA SER A 397 10.49 -7.72 21.39
C SER A 397 9.18 -6.93 21.34
N HIS A 398 8.86 -6.19 22.41
CA HIS A 398 7.59 -5.46 22.52
C HIS A 398 7.60 -4.22 23.44
N VAL A 399 8.61 -4.08 24.31
CA VAL A 399 8.72 -2.91 25.20
C VAL A 399 9.23 -1.73 24.39
N ASP A 400 8.45 -0.65 24.35
CA ASP A 400 8.72 0.57 23.60
C ASP A 400 8.79 1.81 24.50
N CYS A 401 9.28 2.93 23.96
CA CYS A 401 9.32 4.22 24.65
C CYS A 401 7.91 4.68 25.08
N GLY A 402 7.85 5.55 26.10
CA GLY A 402 6.62 6.17 26.55
C GLY A 402 5.93 6.95 25.43
N ARG A 403 4.61 6.78 25.26
CA ARG A 403 3.80 7.58 24.34
C ARG A 403 3.26 8.82 25.04
N LEU A 404 3.53 9.99 24.48
CA LEU A 404 3.11 11.28 25.01
C LEU A 404 1.63 11.59 24.70
N PRO A 405 1.00 12.50 25.49
CA PRO A 405 -0.39 12.90 25.25
C PRO A 405 -0.67 13.54 23.88
N ASP A 406 0.37 14.07 23.22
CA ASP A 406 0.31 14.63 21.86
C ASP A 406 0.48 13.58 20.74
N HIS A 407 0.51 12.30 21.11
CA HIS A 407 0.69 11.13 20.23
C HIS A 407 2.10 10.96 19.66
N THR A 408 3.08 11.74 20.11
CA THR A 408 4.51 11.48 19.86
C THR A 408 5.08 10.48 20.86
N PHE A 409 6.34 10.10 20.70
CA PHE A 409 7.07 9.21 21.60
C PHE A 409 8.17 9.97 22.35
N GLU A 410 8.41 9.55 23.59
CA GLU A 410 9.54 10.01 24.40
C GLU A 410 10.87 9.47 23.83
N GLU A 411 11.94 10.25 23.92
CA GLU A 411 13.29 9.77 23.64
C GLU A 411 13.73 8.83 24.78
N CYS A 412 13.70 7.52 24.54
CA CYS A 412 14.16 6.51 25.51
C CYS A 412 15.47 5.84 25.08
N ASN A 413 16.29 5.42 26.05
CA ASN A 413 17.56 4.76 25.75
C ASN A 413 17.32 3.32 25.29
N ALA A 414 18.30 2.74 24.58
CA ALA A 414 18.27 1.33 24.19
C ALA A 414 18.24 0.34 25.37
N THR A 415 18.45 0.78 26.61
CA THR A 415 18.27 -0.01 27.84
C THR A 415 16.84 -0.06 28.34
N ASP A 416 16.01 0.90 27.93
CA ASP A 416 14.68 1.16 28.48
C ASP A 416 13.57 0.61 27.57
N ARG A 417 13.96 0.08 26.40
CA ARG A 417 13.12 -0.57 25.38
C ARG A 417 13.77 -1.84 24.88
N HIS A 418 13.01 -2.68 24.18
CA HIS A 418 13.55 -3.81 23.44
C HIS A 418 14.12 -3.37 22.08
N VAL A 419 14.86 -4.28 21.42
CA VAL A 419 15.42 -4.07 20.07
C VAL A 419 14.27 -3.93 19.05
N TRP A 420 14.45 -3.04 18.07
CA TRP A 420 13.48 -2.88 16.98
C TRP A 420 13.73 -3.94 15.88
N LEU A 421 12.67 -4.29 15.15
CA LEU A 421 12.73 -5.26 14.06
C LEU A 421 13.60 -4.80 12.87
N TYR A 422 13.78 -3.49 12.73
CA TYR A 422 14.52 -2.85 11.64
C TYR A 422 15.38 -1.70 12.18
N ASP A 423 16.25 -1.11 11.33
CA ASP A 423 16.92 0.19 11.56
C ASP A 423 15.94 1.39 11.49
N ARG A 424 14.80 1.27 12.16
CA ARG A 424 13.73 2.27 12.23
C ARG A 424 13.00 2.18 13.57
N PRO A 425 12.56 3.31 14.12
CA PRO A 425 11.99 3.34 15.46
C PRO A 425 10.57 2.73 15.51
N HIS A 426 10.21 2.21 16.69
CA HIS A 426 8.85 1.80 17.08
C HIS A 426 8.20 0.67 16.23
N ASN A 427 8.99 -0.07 15.46
CA ASN A 427 8.51 -1.26 14.75
C ASN A 427 9.13 -2.53 15.36
N TYR A 428 8.27 -3.47 15.77
CA TYR A 428 8.64 -4.72 16.45
C TYR A 428 8.13 -5.97 15.71
N VAL A 429 7.09 -5.79 14.91
CA VAL A 429 6.27 -6.84 14.32
C VAL A 429 5.77 -6.32 12.98
N ASP A 430 6.00 -7.12 11.94
CA ASP A 430 5.63 -6.78 10.59
C ASP A 430 4.85 -7.93 9.93
N PHE A 431 3.60 -7.65 9.56
CA PHE A 431 2.76 -8.62 8.87
C PHE A 431 3.08 -8.63 7.38
N ALA A 432 3.33 -9.81 6.81
CA ALA A 432 3.52 -9.99 5.38
C ALA A 432 2.41 -10.89 4.80
N VAL A 433 2.07 -10.66 3.53
CA VAL A 433 1.11 -11.48 2.79
C VAL A 433 1.70 -11.86 1.44
N ASP A 434 1.65 -13.15 1.12
CA ASP A 434 2.03 -13.70 -0.18
C ASP A 434 0.94 -14.65 -0.72
N GLU A 435 1.23 -15.38 -1.79
CA GLU A 435 0.37 -16.38 -2.40
C GLU A 435 -0.01 -17.54 -1.44
N ASN A 436 0.83 -17.81 -0.43
CA ASN A 436 0.62 -18.78 0.64
C ASN A 436 -0.20 -18.22 1.82
N GLY A 437 -0.47 -16.91 1.87
CA GLY A 437 -1.36 -16.25 2.82
C GLY A 437 -0.62 -15.37 3.82
N LEU A 438 -1.09 -15.36 5.08
CA LEU A 438 -0.57 -14.46 6.12
C LEU A 438 0.70 -14.98 6.80
N TRP A 439 1.62 -14.07 7.09
CA TRP A 439 2.87 -14.29 7.82
C TRP A 439 3.09 -13.13 8.78
N VAL A 440 4.00 -13.33 9.73
CA VAL A 440 4.49 -12.28 10.62
C VAL A 440 6.00 -12.42 10.79
N ILE A 441 6.69 -11.28 10.81
CA ILE A 441 8.12 -11.11 10.96
C ILE A 441 8.31 -10.33 12.27
N TYR A 442 9.21 -10.76 13.16
CA TYR A 442 9.38 -10.17 14.48
C TYR A 442 10.79 -10.36 15.03
N ALA A 443 11.20 -9.52 15.98
CA ALA A 443 12.49 -9.65 16.65
C ALA A 443 12.36 -10.46 17.95
N GLY A 444 13.38 -11.27 18.26
CA GLY A 444 13.55 -11.80 19.61
C GLY A 444 13.83 -10.68 20.62
N ALA A 445 13.49 -10.90 21.89
CA ALA A 445 13.85 -10.01 23.00
C ALA A 445 15.29 -10.24 23.47
N ASP A 446 15.72 -11.49 23.53
CA ASP A 446 17.05 -11.90 24.02
C ASP A 446 18.15 -11.88 22.93
N SER A 447 17.76 -11.69 21.66
CA SER A 447 18.65 -11.84 20.51
C SER A 447 18.22 -10.94 19.35
N GLU A 448 19.19 -10.30 18.70
CA GLU A 448 19.01 -9.48 17.49
C GLU A 448 18.68 -10.33 16.24
N THR A 449 18.22 -11.57 16.42
CA THR A 449 17.83 -12.49 15.35
C THR A 449 16.43 -12.19 14.86
N MET A 450 16.26 -12.15 13.55
CA MET A 450 14.94 -12.04 12.93
C MET A 450 14.21 -13.39 12.98
N LYS A 451 12.99 -13.38 13.53
CA LYS A 451 12.08 -14.52 13.59
C LYS A 451 10.91 -14.31 12.65
N MET A 452 10.38 -15.41 12.11
CA MET A 452 9.23 -15.39 11.21
C MET A 452 8.25 -16.49 11.60
N ALA A 453 6.96 -16.26 11.40
CA ALA A 453 5.93 -17.24 11.65
C ALA A 453 4.83 -17.21 10.59
N LYS A 454 4.33 -18.40 10.23
CA LYS A 454 3.20 -18.58 9.32
C LYS A 454 1.92 -18.52 10.14
N LEU A 455 0.99 -17.67 9.75
CA LEU A 455 -0.28 -17.49 10.44
C LEU A 455 -1.46 -17.99 9.59
N GLU A 456 -2.44 -18.56 10.29
CA GLU A 456 -3.82 -18.67 9.79
C GLU A 456 -4.62 -17.38 10.07
N PRO A 457 -5.77 -17.16 9.39
CA PRO A 457 -6.61 -15.97 9.60
C PRO A 457 -7.21 -15.82 11.00
N ASP A 458 -7.12 -16.83 11.87
CA ASP A 458 -7.53 -16.77 13.28
C ASP A 458 -6.36 -16.45 14.24
N LEU A 459 -5.19 -16.08 13.68
CA LEU A 459 -3.92 -15.86 14.37
C LEU A 459 -3.25 -17.14 14.91
N TYR A 460 -3.71 -18.34 14.52
CA TYR A 460 -3.01 -19.58 14.87
C TYR A 460 -1.65 -19.67 14.17
N VAL A 461 -0.59 -19.93 14.95
CA VAL A 461 0.77 -20.08 14.44
C VAL A 461 1.00 -21.50 13.94
N VAL A 462 1.25 -21.62 12.63
CA VAL A 462 1.42 -22.89 11.91
C VAL A 462 2.86 -23.42 11.98
N SER A 463 3.83 -22.53 11.82
CA SER A 463 5.27 -22.84 11.75
C SER A 463 6.08 -21.58 12.06
N ARG A 464 7.34 -21.76 12.49
CA ARG A 464 8.27 -20.68 12.85
C ARG A 464 9.64 -20.94 12.20
N TRP A 465 10.37 -19.86 11.95
CA TRP A 465 11.74 -19.84 11.45
C TRP A 465 12.54 -18.82 12.23
N ASP A 466 13.77 -19.18 12.58
CA ASP A 466 14.76 -18.27 13.16
C ASP A 466 15.85 -18.04 12.08
N VAL A 467 16.06 -16.79 11.68
CA VAL A 467 17.00 -16.40 10.63
C VAL A 467 18.17 -15.65 11.27
N GLU A 468 19.40 -16.13 11.02
CA GLU A 468 20.65 -15.56 11.57
C GLU A 468 21.07 -14.26 10.85
N VAL A 469 20.17 -13.27 10.84
CA VAL A 469 20.41 -11.91 10.31
C VAL A 469 20.10 -10.90 11.41
N ASN A 470 20.97 -9.89 11.57
CA ASN A 470 20.76 -8.82 12.53
C ASN A 470 19.59 -7.93 12.09
N THR A 471 18.62 -7.73 12.97
CA THR A 471 17.47 -6.84 12.73
C THR A 471 17.90 -5.42 12.38
N THR A 472 19.02 -4.91 12.91
CA THR A 472 19.52 -3.56 12.60
C THR A 472 20.25 -3.44 11.26
N ASP A 473 20.58 -4.54 10.58
CA ASP A 473 21.14 -4.50 9.23
C ASP A 473 20.03 -4.41 8.14
N ILE A 474 18.77 -4.54 8.55
CA ILE A 474 17.59 -4.52 7.68
C ILE A 474 16.80 -3.23 7.92
N ALA A 475 16.55 -2.49 6.84
CA ALA A 475 15.73 -1.29 6.89
C ALA A 475 14.22 -1.60 6.76
N ASP A 476 13.87 -2.60 5.95
CA ASP A 476 12.51 -3.11 5.81
C ASP A 476 12.53 -4.52 5.21
N SER A 477 11.43 -5.27 5.26
CA SER A 477 11.38 -6.58 4.62
C SER A 477 9.98 -7.01 4.16
N PHE A 478 9.91 -8.00 3.28
CA PHE A 478 8.64 -8.56 2.79
C PHE A 478 8.77 -10.05 2.45
N ILE A 479 7.65 -10.73 2.25
CA ILE A 479 7.59 -12.13 1.80
C ILE A 479 6.84 -12.20 0.46
N MET A 480 7.36 -12.97 -0.49
CA MET A 480 6.76 -13.27 -1.79
C MET A 480 7.05 -14.74 -2.14
N CYS A 481 6.07 -15.49 -2.65
CA CYS A 481 6.30 -16.88 -3.08
C CYS A 481 6.97 -17.79 -2.02
N GLY A 482 6.73 -17.56 -0.73
CA GLY A 482 7.39 -18.27 0.38
C GLY A 482 8.85 -17.89 0.65
N VAL A 483 9.38 -16.86 -0.02
CA VAL A 483 10.73 -16.33 0.18
C VAL A 483 10.65 -14.99 0.90
N TRP A 484 11.41 -14.84 1.98
CA TRP A 484 11.61 -13.56 2.68
C TRP A 484 12.73 -12.75 2.02
N TYR A 485 12.53 -11.44 1.88
CA TYR A 485 13.45 -10.49 1.25
C TYR A 485 13.73 -9.28 2.15
N GLY A 486 15.01 -9.02 2.43
CA GLY A 486 15.46 -7.91 3.30
C GLY A 486 16.08 -6.73 2.53
N LEU A 487 15.52 -5.54 2.71
CA LEU A 487 16.01 -4.27 2.16
C LEU A 487 17.12 -3.68 3.04
N LYS A 488 18.23 -3.25 2.42
CA LYS A 488 19.42 -2.76 3.14
C LYS A 488 19.32 -1.33 3.69
N SER A 489 18.53 -0.43 3.09
CA SER A 489 18.45 0.96 3.55
C SER A 489 17.15 1.65 3.17
N ALA A 490 16.58 2.41 4.11
CA ALA A 490 15.41 3.27 3.89
C ALA A 490 15.77 4.70 3.46
N TYR A 491 17.04 5.11 3.63
CA TYR A 491 17.50 6.49 3.49
C TYR A 491 18.40 6.72 2.27
N ASN A 492 19.09 5.68 1.79
CA ASN A 492 19.91 5.79 0.58
C ASN A 492 19.02 5.79 -0.67
N LEU A 493 19.19 6.80 -1.54
CA LEU A 493 18.42 6.98 -2.77
C LEU A 493 18.51 5.75 -3.69
N GLN A 494 19.71 5.21 -3.86
CA GLN A 494 19.98 3.92 -4.49
C GLN A 494 20.47 2.94 -3.43
N THR A 495 19.91 1.75 -3.40
CA THR A 495 20.25 0.68 -2.45
C THR A 495 19.85 -0.67 -3.04
N GLN A 496 19.89 -1.74 -2.25
CA GLN A 496 19.63 -3.09 -2.71
C GLN A 496 18.81 -3.87 -1.70
N ILE A 497 18.02 -4.82 -2.20
CA ILE A 497 17.56 -5.98 -1.44
C ILE A 497 18.73 -6.96 -1.44
N THR A 498 19.31 -7.23 -0.26
CA THR A 498 20.56 -7.99 -0.14
C THR A 498 20.43 -9.34 0.56
N HIS A 499 19.28 -9.60 1.16
CA HIS A 499 18.99 -10.85 1.83
C HIS A 499 17.78 -11.49 1.19
N ALA A 500 17.86 -12.79 0.92
CA ALA A 500 16.74 -13.61 0.46
C ALA A 500 16.82 -14.98 1.16
N PHE A 501 15.71 -15.46 1.71
CA PHE A 501 15.65 -16.72 2.47
C PHE A 501 14.36 -17.48 2.13
N ASP A 502 14.50 -18.71 1.63
CA ASP A 502 13.38 -19.59 1.29
C ASP A 502 12.84 -20.26 2.57
N LEU A 503 11.61 -19.94 2.96
CA LEU A 503 10.98 -20.46 4.18
C LEU A 503 10.51 -21.91 4.03
N TYR A 504 10.34 -22.42 2.82
CA TYR A 504 9.96 -23.82 2.59
C TYR A 504 11.18 -24.75 2.52
N ARG A 505 12.30 -24.25 1.98
CA ARG A 505 13.57 -24.99 1.87
C ARG A 505 14.52 -24.75 3.06
N ASN A 506 14.28 -23.69 3.84
CA ASN A 506 15.09 -23.23 4.95
C ASN A 506 16.56 -22.98 4.55
N ASP A 507 16.74 -22.24 3.44
CA ASP A 507 18.03 -21.98 2.79
C ASP A 507 18.11 -20.53 2.28
N THR A 508 19.32 -19.98 2.20
CA THR A 508 19.59 -18.62 1.71
C THR A 508 19.71 -18.59 0.19
N ILE A 509 19.01 -17.66 -0.46
CA ILE A 509 19.13 -17.46 -1.90
C ILE A 509 20.22 -16.38 -2.16
N PRO A 510 21.30 -16.69 -2.90
CA PRO A 510 22.32 -15.70 -3.24
C PRO A 510 21.83 -14.78 -4.35
N GLY A 511 21.84 -13.48 -4.11
CA GLY A 511 21.46 -12.48 -5.11
C GLY A 511 21.39 -11.09 -4.50
N GLN A 512 21.40 -10.06 -5.36
CA GLN A 512 21.14 -8.68 -4.97
C GLN A 512 20.22 -8.06 -6.02
N VAL A 513 19.12 -7.45 -5.57
CA VAL A 513 18.16 -6.77 -6.45
C VAL A 513 18.23 -5.28 -6.17
N GLU A 514 18.45 -4.48 -7.22
CA GLU A 514 18.51 -3.01 -7.12
C GLU A 514 17.18 -2.42 -6.64
N TRP A 515 17.27 -1.46 -5.73
CA TRP A 515 16.13 -0.75 -5.13
C TRP A 515 16.37 0.77 -5.13
N TYR A 516 15.29 1.55 -5.20
CA TYR A 516 15.32 3.00 -5.26
C TYR A 516 14.30 3.61 -4.30
N ASN A 517 14.76 4.51 -3.43
CA ASN A 517 13.95 5.24 -2.44
C ASN A 517 13.78 6.70 -2.88
N PRO A 518 12.71 7.09 -3.62
CA PRO A 518 12.63 8.42 -4.23
C PRO A 518 12.62 9.60 -3.25
N TYR A 519 12.19 9.39 -2.00
CA TYR A 519 12.03 10.43 -0.97
C TYR A 519 12.85 10.19 0.31
N GLN A 520 13.67 9.13 0.33
CA GLN A 520 14.72 8.87 1.32
C GLN A 520 14.25 8.78 2.79
N GLY A 521 13.06 8.25 3.02
CA GLY A 521 12.50 8.00 4.35
C GLY A 521 11.44 6.90 4.29
N LEU A 522 11.83 5.72 3.79
CA LEU A 522 10.94 4.55 3.67
C LEU A 522 10.57 4.00 5.06
N THR A 523 9.28 3.97 5.37
CA THR A 523 8.71 3.55 6.66
C THR A 523 7.87 2.27 6.60
N MET A 524 7.54 1.78 5.41
CA MET A 524 6.73 0.59 5.18
C MET A 524 7.05 -0.01 3.81
N LEU A 525 7.10 -1.35 3.70
CA LEU A 525 7.26 -2.11 2.46
C LEU A 525 6.47 -3.43 2.54
N HIS A 526 5.39 -3.56 1.79
CA HIS A 526 4.56 -4.77 1.76
C HIS A 526 4.39 -5.30 0.35
N TYR A 527 4.51 -6.63 0.20
CA TYR A 527 4.06 -7.32 -1.00
C TYR A 527 2.54 -7.48 -1.00
N ASN A 528 1.93 -7.41 -2.19
CA ASN A 528 0.55 -7.79 -2.40
C ASN A 528 0.44 -8.85 -3.52
N PRO A 529 -0.01 -10.08 -3.22
CA PRO A 529 -0.12 -11.16 -4.20
C PRO A 529 -1.27 -10.96 -5.21
N LEU A 530 -2.23 -10.06 -4.93
CA LEU A 530 -3.41 -9.86 -5.78
C LEU A 530 -3.09 -9.18 -7.11
N ASP A 531 -2.09 -8.30 -7.13
CA ASP A 531 -1.63 -7.58 -8.32
C ASP A 531 -0.12 -7.65 -8.55
N ALA A 532 0.59 -8.46 -7.74
CA ALA A 532 2.04 -8.64 -7.79
C ALA A 532 2.81 -7.30 -7.75
N ARG A 533 2.50 -6.48 -6.74
CA ARG A 533 3.18 -5.19 -6.51
C ARG A 533 3.72 -5.11 -5.09
N LEU A 534 4.83 -4.40 -4.94
CA LEU A 534 5.31 -3.91 -3.66
C LEU A 534 4.69 -2.53 -3.43
N TYR A 535 4.01 -2.38 -2.30
CA TYR A 535 3.46 -1.14 -1.77
C TYR A 535 4.46 -0.61 -0.74
N PHE A 536 4.84 0.67 -0.81
CA PHE A 536 5.76 1.26 0.14
C PHE A 536 5.41 2.71 0.49
N PHE A 537 5.77 3.14 1.69
CA PHE A 537 5.49 4.49 2.21
C PHE A 537 6.81 5.22 2.43
N ASP A 538 7.11 6.24 1.62
CA ASP A 538 8.39 6.94 1.61
C ASP A 538 8.19 8.43 1.91
N ASN A 539 8.49 8.84 3.15
CA ASN A 539 8.48 10.24 3.60
C ASN A 539 7.22 11.02 3.15
N SER A 540 6.05 10.56 3.60
CA SER A 540 4.68 10.99 3.22
C SER A 540 4.16 10.56 1.84
N SER A 541 4.97 9.97 0.96
CA SER A 541 4.53 9.51 -0.37
C SER A 541 4.04 8.07 -0.36
N LEU A 542 2.84 7.83 -0.90
CA LEU A 542 2.25 6.51 -1.06
C LEU A 542 2.63 5.97 -2.46
N LEU A 543 3.55 5.02 -2.50
CA LEU A 543 4.20 4.53 -3.71
C LEU A 543 3.98 3.03 -3.91
N SER A 544 3.83 2.58 -5.16
CA SER A 544 3.89 1.16 -5.47
C SER A 544 4.83 0.88 -6.64
N VAL A 545 5.32 -0.35 -6.73
CA VAL A 545 6.22 -0.78 -7.79
C VAL A 545 5.93 -2.22 -8.21
N ASN A 546 5.99 -2.48 -9.52
CA ASN A 546 5.85 -3.84 -10.05
C ASN A 546 7.09 -4.67 -9.71
N VAL A 547 6.90 -5.97 -9.48
CA VAL A 547 7.98 -6.94 -9.39
C VAL A 547 8.13 -7.71 -10.70
N ARG A 548 9.32 -8.27 -10.95
CA ARG A 548 9.60 -9.21 -12.04
C ARG A 548 10.22 -10.47 -11.48
N ILE A 549 9.81 -11.61 -12.01
CA ILE A 549 10.23 -12.94 -11.55
C ILE A 549 11.31 -13.47 -12.51
N GLU A 550 12.23 -14.32 -12.04
CA GLU A 550 13.31 -14.87 -12.89
C GLU A 550 12.79 -15.67 -14.09
N GLU A 551 11.64 -16.34 -13.97
CA GLU A 551 10.96 -17.05 -15.07
C GLU A 551 10.53 -16.14 -16.23
N ASP A 552 10.40 -14.82 -16.02
CA ASP A 552 10.05 -13.84 -17.06
C ASP A 552 11.26 -13.41 -17.91
N LEU A 553 12.49 -13.82 -17.56
CA LEU A 553 13.68 -13.55 -18.35
C LEU A 553 13.74 -14.55 -19.52
N PRO A 554 13.74 -14.10 -20.79
CA PRO A 554 13.88 -15.01 -21.91
C PRO A 554 15.24 -15.70 -21.83
N GLU A 555 15.25 -17.03 -21.82
CA GLU A 555 16.48 -17.82 -22.00
C GLU A 555 17.17 -17.35 -23.29
N TYR A 556 18.30 -16.67 -23.14
CA TYR A 556 19.18 -16.38 -24.25
C TYR A 556 19.88 -17.70 -24.63
N ILE A 557 19.27 -18.42 -25.56
CA ILE A 557 19.93 -19.52 -26.25
C ILE A 557 20.98 -18.90 -27.16
N ASP A 558 22.23 -18.91 -26.71
CA ASP A 558 23.39 -18.63 -27.56
C ASP A 558 23.54 -19.79 -28.58
N GLU A 559 23.14 -19.56 -29.83
CA GLU A 559 23.45 -20.40 -31.01
C GLU A 559 24.72 -19.93 -31.75
#